data_AF-A0A662I436-F1
#
_entry.id   AF-A0A662I436-F1
#
_cell.length_a   1.000
_cell.length_b   1.000
_cell.length_c   1.000
_cell.angle_alpha   90.00
_cell.angle_beta   90.00
_cell.angle_gamma   90.00
#
_symmetry.space_group_name_H-M   'P 1'
#
loop_
_entity.id
_entity.type
_entity.pdbx_description
1 polymer ?
#
loop_
_entity_poly.entity_id
_entity_poly.type
_entity_poly.pdbx_seq_one_letter_code
_entity_poly.pdbx_strand_id
1 'polypeptide(L)'
;MEPFIDGFIFGIAFALLCLPSCGVLLLSTVLLTKRIKVKENISSILVFILGKIFSIIILFLLIFIFGKVLLKEEMSYTLRLCSSLALIIIGLLMLKSRSELNSTKCFAVGLCSSIRICPLHTIVILKAFSLIFDTDIVLFTAGFILGNSLLFFLTGIFMAFLKKLTLTYSRLEYLRRVGASILVIEALLIAVYGI
;
A
#
# COMPACT_ATOMS: atom_id res chain seq x y z
N MET A 1 -16.91 3.15 20.67
CA MET A 1 -15.53 2.63 20.85
C MET A 1 -15.30 1.37 20.04
N GLU A 2 -16.26 0.44 20.02
CA GLU A 2 -16.28 -0.75 19.15
C GLU A 2 -15.93 -0.50 17.66
N PRO A 3 -16.53 0.50 16.95
CA PRO A 3 -16.22 0.70 15.53
C PRO A 3 -14.75 1.08 15.28
N PHE A 4 -14.10 1.75 16.25
CA PHE A 4 -12.68 2.08 16.15
C PHE A 4 -11.79 0.83 16.28
N ILE A 5 -12.11 -0.06 17.23
CA ILE A 5 -11.35 -1.31 17.45
C ILE A 5 -11.51 -2.23 16.23
N ASP A 6 -12.72 -2.36 15.70
CA ASP A 6 -12.97 -3.09 14.47
C ASP A 6 -12.15 -2.52 13.32
N GLY A 7 -12.20 -1.20 13.13
CA GLY A 7 -11.39 -0.50 12.13
C GLY A 7 -9.91 -0.82 12.28
N PHE A 8 -9.38 -0.78 13.50
CA PHE A 8 -7.98 -1.08 13.81
C PHE A 8 -7.58 -2.52 13.44
N ILE A 9 -8.38 -3.52 13.84
CA ILE A 9 -8.14 -4.94 13.51
C ILE A 9 -8.19 -5.16 11.99
N PHE A 10 -9.19 -4.59 11.32
CA PHE A 10 -9.30 -4.65 9.86
C PHE A 10 -8.11 -3.96 9.17
N GLY A 11 -7.63 -2.83 9.71
CA GLY A 11 -6.45 -2.12 9.21
C GLY A 11 -5.19 -2.98 9.28
N ILE A 12 -4.98 -3.70 10.39
CA ILE A 12 -3.86 -4.64 10.56
C ILE A 12 -3.97 -5.82 9.60
N ALA A 13 -5.13 -6.47 9.55
CA ALA A 13 -5.37 -7.61 8.67
C ALA A 13 -5.13 -7.23 7.20
N PHE A 14 -5.67 -6.08 6.79
CA PHE A 14 -5.47 -5.53 5.47
C PHE A 14 -3.98 -5.27 5.18
N ALA A 15 -3.25 -4.68 6.13
CA ALA A 15 -1.82 -4.42 5.96
C ALA A 15 -0.99 -5.71 5.80
N LEU A 16 -1.35 -6.79 6.50
CA LEU A 16 -0.73 -8.11 6.34
C LEU A 16 -1.01 -8.72 4.97
N LEU A 17 -2.22 -8.55 4.44
CA LEU A 17 -2.59 -9.02 3.10
C LEU A 17 -1.88 -8.24 1.99
N CYS A 18 -1.66 -6.95 2.21
CA CYS A 18 -0.96 -6.08 1.27
C CYS A 18 0.58 -6.13 1.40
N LEU A 19 1.12 -6.90 2.35
CA LEU A 19 2.55 -6.94 2.64
C LEU A 19 3.42 -7.40 1.45
N PRO A 20 2.99 -8.34 0.58
CA PRO A 20 3.77 -8.71 -0.61
C PRO A 20 4.07 -7.54 -1.55
N SER A 21 3.08 -6.74 -1.95
CA SER A 21 3.31 -5.56 -2.81
C SER A 21 3.73 -4.32 -2.04
N CYS A 22 2.94 -3.91 -1.03
CA CYS A 22 3.23 -2.69 -0.28
C CYS A 22 4.54 -2.81 0.51
N GLY A 23 4.87 -4.01 0.99
CA GLY A 23 6.15 -4.29 1.66
C GLY A 23 7.32 -4.26 0.68
N VAL A 24 7.16 -4.73 -0.56
CA VAL A 24 8.17 -4.58 -1.61
C VAL A 24 8.38 -3.12 -2.00
N LEU A 25 7.31 -2.34 -2.12
CA LEU A 25 7.39 -0.89 -2.38
C LEU A 25 8.08 -0.17 -1.22
N LEU A 26 7.73 -0.50 0.03
CA LEU A 26 8.38 0.03 1.24
C LEU A 26 9.86 -0.40 1.32
N LEU A 27 10.18 -1.64 0.99
CA LEU A 27 11.56 -2.11 0.93
C LEU A 27 12.35 -1.32 -0.12
N SER A 28 11.73 -1.03 -1.26
CA SER A 28 12.35 -0.26 -2.34
C SER A 28 12.59 1.18 -1.91
N THR A 29 11.66 1.82 -1.20
CA THR A 29 11.89 3.17 -0.64
C THR A 29 13.04 3.15 0.37
N VAL A 30 13.08 2.17 1.28
CA VAL A 30 14.14 2.07 2.29
C VAL A 30 15.52 1.79 1.66
N LEU A 31 15.61 0.86 0.70
CA LEU A 31 16.89 0.48 0.08
C LEU A 31 17.43 1.54 -0.89
N LEU A 32 16.57 2.17 -1.68
CA LEU A 32 16.97 3.16 -2.69
C LEU A 32 17.20 4.57 -2.12
N THR A 33 16.88 4.79 -0.84
CA THR A 33 17.32 5.99 -0.12
C THR A 33 18.83 5.90 0.14
N LYS A 34 19.61 6.94 -0.20
CA LYS A 34 21.08 7.00 0.04
C LYS A 34 21.50 6.80 1.50
N ARG A 35 20.58 7.02 2.44
CA ARG A 35 20.85 7.13 3.86
C ARG A 35 21.01 5.75 4.52
N ILE A 36 22.12 5.59 5.25
CA ILE A 36 22.49 4.32 5.91
C ILE A 36 21.97 4.29 7.36
N LYS A 37 21.88 5.45 8.01
CA LYS A 37 21.40 5.53 9.40
C LYS A 37 19.89 5.29 9.48
N VAL A 38 19.47 4.49 10.46
CA VAL A 38 18.05 4.18 10.70
C VAL A 38 17.24 5.46 10.92
N LYS A 39 17.73 6.39 11.76
CA LYS A 39 17.08 7.68 12.06
C LYS A 39 16.78 8.50 10.79
N GLU A 40 17.63 8.38 9.80
CA GLU A 40 17.54 9.11 8.55
C GLU A 40 16.55 8.47 7.55
N ASN A 41 16.36 7.15 7.61
CA ASN A 41 15.36 6.41 6.83
C ASN A 41 13.94 6.55 7.39
N ILE A 42 13.79 6.86 8.69
CA ILE A 42 12.48 7.11 9.32
C ILE A 42 11.73 8.22 8.57
N SER A 43 12.41 9.29 8.13
CA SER A 43 11.78 10.36 7.35
C SER A 43 11.21 9.84 6.02
N SER A 44 11.94 9.01 5.28
CA SER A 44 11.45 8.41 4.02
C SER A 44 10.27 7.45 4.27
N ILE A 45 10.32 6.68 5.35
CA ILE A 45 9.24 5.77 5.76
C ILE A 45 7.97 6.56 6.10
N LEU A 46 8.11 7.65 6.87
CA LEU A 46 6.98 8.52 7.20
C LEU A 46 6.38 9.17 5.95
N VAL A 47 7.20 9.64 5.01
CA VAL A 47 6.71 10.20 3.74
C VAL A 47 5.97 9.16 2.90
N PHE A 48 6.45 7.91 2.88
CA PHE A 48 5.72 6.80 2.25
C PHE A 48 4.37 6.54 2.93
N ILE A 49 4.35 6.50 4.26
CA ILE A 49 3.11 6.30 5.05
C ILE A 49 2.12 7.44 4.78
N LEU A 50 2.57 8.70 4.74
CA LEU A 50 1.72 9.84 4.41
C LEU A 50 1.09 9.69 3.03
N GLY A 51 1.86 9.28 2.02
CA GLY A 51 1.33 8.99 0.68
C GLY A 51 0.29 7.88 0.71
N LYS A 52 0.53 6.84 1.51
CA LYS A 52 -0.41 5.72 1.68
C LYS A 52 -1.70 6.14 2.37
N ILE A 53 -1.63 6.91 3.45
CA ILE A 53 -2.78 7.47 4.17
C ILE A 53 -3.62 8.30 3.20
N PHE A 54 -2.99 9.20 2.45
CA PHE A 54 -3.69 10.04 1.47
C PHE A 54 -4.41 9.21 0.41
N SER A 55 -3.77 8.14 -0.09
CA SER A 55 -4.37 7.23 -1.06
C SER A 55 -5.56 6.46 -0.49
N ILE A 56 -5.47 6.01 0.78
CA ILE A 56 -6.59 5.38 1.49
C ILE A 56 -7.75 6.37 1.65
N ILE A 57 -7.49 7.62 2.02
CA ILE A 57 -8.52 8.66 2.16
C ILE A 57 -9.23 8.91 0.81
N ILE A 58 -8.46 9.07 -0.29
CA ILE A 58 -9.03 9.23 -1.62
C ILE A 58 -9.91 8.02 -1.98
N LEU A 59 -9.42 6.82 -1.70
CA LEU A 59 -10.16 5.61 -1.98
C LEU A 59 -11.48 5.60 -1.20
N PHE A 60 -11.47 5.88 0.10
CA PHE A 60 -12.67 6.01 0.91
C PHE A 60 -13.64 7.08 0.39
N LEU A 61 -13.13 8.23 -0.08
CA LEU A 61 -13.97 9.28 -0.66
C LEU A 61 -14.63 8.82 -1.98
N LEU A 62 -13.86 8.18 -2.86
CA LEU A 62 -14.38 7.61 -4.11
C LEU A 62 -15.43 6.54 -3.84
N ILE A 63 -15.20 5.70 -2.84
CA ILE A 63 -16.16 4.69 -2.37
C ILE A 63 -17.42 5.35 -1.86
N PHE A 64 -17.31 6.37 -1.00
CA PHE A 64 -18.45 7.03 -0.40
C PHE A 64 -19.37 7.62 -1.47
N ILE A 65 -18.79 8.22 -2.51
CA ILE A 65 -19.51 8.84 -3.63
C ILE A 65 -20.07 7.79 -4.59
N PHE A 66 -19.27 6.79 -4.98
CA PHE A 66 -19.58 5.87 -6.08
C PHE A 66 -19.92 4.44 -5.65
N GLY A 67 -19.98 4.13 -4.36
CA GLY A 67 -19.99 2.75 -3.83
C GLY A 67 -21.08 1.85 -4.41
N LYS A 68 -22.30 2.37 -4.60
CA LYS A 68 -23.40 1.62 -5.23
C LYS A 68 -23.17 1.34 -6.73
N VAL A 69 -22.42 2.21 -7.40
CA VAL A 69 -22.06 2.08 -8.84
C VAL A 69 -20.82 1.18 -9.00
N LEU A 70 -19.88 1.27 -8.07
CA LEU A 70 -18.66 0.44 -7.96
C LEU A 70 -18.97 -1.06 -7.75
N LEU A 71 -20.10 -1.36 -7.11
CA LEU A 71 -20.58 -2.73 -6.89
C LEU A 71 -21.21 -3.38 -8.14
N LYS A 72 -21.43 -2.63 -9.24
CA LYS A 72 -21.85 -3.22 -10.52
C LYS A 72 -20.65 -3.94 -11.15
N GLU A 73 -20.88 -5.18 -11.59
CA GLU A 73 -19.81 -6.08 -12.11
C GLU A 73 -18.95 -5.43 -13.19
N GLU A 74 -19.54 -4.66 -14.11
CA GLU A 74 -18.84 -3.99 -15.22
C GLU A 74 -17.80 -2.95 -14.74
N MET A 75 -18.15 -2.15 -13.72
CA MET A 75 -17.25 -1.13 -13.16
C MET A 75 -16.15 -1.78 -12.31
N SER A 76 -16.47 -2.88 -11.62
CA SER A 76 -15.48 -3.67 -10.88
C SER A 76 -14.41 -4.25 -11.80
N TYR A 77 -14.80 -4.80 -12.96
CA TYR A 77 -13.87 -5.33 -13.95
C TYR A 77 -12.93 -4.26 -14.51
N THR A 78 -13.49 -3.10 -14.89
CA THR A 78 -12.71 -1.99 -15.46
C THR A 78 -11.67 -1.45 -14.46
N LEU A 79 -12.01 -1.34 -13.18
CA LEU A 79 -11.08 -0.91 -12.13
C LEU A 79 -9.99 -1.93 -11.83
N ARG A 80 -10.29 -3.23 -11.90
CA ARG A 80 -9.29 -4.30 -11.79
C ARG A 80 -8.26 -4.21 -12.92
N LEU A 81 -8.71 -3.99 -14.15
CA LEU A 81 -7.79 -3.78 -15.29
C LEU A 81 -6.93 -2.54 -15.12
N CYS A 82 -7.51 -1.40 -14.73
CA CYS A 82 -6.77 -0.16 -14.48
C CYS A 82 -5.71 -0.32 -13.38
N SER A 83 -6.06 -0.99 -12.27
CA SER A 83 -5.12 -1.23 -11.17
C SER A 83 -3.99 -2.19 -11.55
N SER A 84 -4.31 -3.25 -12.30
CA SER A 84 -3.31 -4.18 -12.85
C SER A 84 -2.33 -3.47 -13.79
N LEU A 85 -2.84 -2.68 -14.75
CA LEU A 85 -2.00 -1.89 -15.66
C LEU A 85 -1.09 -0.92 -14.92
N ALA A 86 -1.61 -0.22 -13.91
CA ALA A 86 -0.82 0.68 -13.09
C ALA A 86 0.31 -0.07 -12.34
N LEU A 87 0.04 -1.24 -11.77
CA LEU A 87 1.05 -2.07 -11.10
C LEU A 87 2.13 -2.56 -12.06
N ILE A 88 1.77 -2.96 -13.29
CA ILE A 88 2.73 -3.34 -14.34
C ILE A 88 3.64 -2.15 -14.68
N ILE A 89 3.06 -0.96 -14.90
CA ILE A 89 3.81 0.26 -15.21
C ILE A 89 4.79 0.58 -14.07
N ILE A 90 4.35 0.50 -12.81
CA ILE A 90 5.20 0.73 -11.63
C ILE A 90 6.33 -0.30 -11.57
N GLY A 91 6.04 -1.59 -11.78
CA GLY A 91 7.05 -2.65 -11.79
C GLY A 91 8.11 -2.43 -12.87
N LEU A 92 7.70 -2.04 -14.07
CA LEU A 92 8.61 -1.70 -15.17
C LEU A 92 9.45 -0.45 -14.86
N LEU A 93 8.84 0.59 -14.28
CA LEU A 93 9.55 1.80 -13.85
C LEU A 93 10.58 1.50 -12.76
N MET A 94 10.29 0.58 -11.84
CA MET A 94 11.25 0.12 -10.83
C MET A 94 12.45 -0.59 -11.45
N LEU A 95 12.26 -1.40 -12.52
CA LEU A 95 13.36 -2.02 -13.25
C LEU A 95 14.22 -1.01 -14.01
N LYS A 96 13.59 0.02 -14.58
CA LYS A 96 14.28 1.06 -15.37
C LYS A 96 14.99 2.11 -14.49
N SER A 97 14.43 2.43 -13.33
CA SER A 97 14.97 3.47 -12.43
C SER A 97 16.32 3.06 -11.85
N ARG A 98 17.39 3.66 -12.37
CA ARG A 98 18.72 3.71 -11.70
C ARG A 98 18.82 4.88 -10.70
N SER A 99 17.77 5.69 -10.59
CA SER A 99 17.82 6.93 -9.83
C SER A 99 17.49 6.72 -8.36
N GLU A 100 18.19 7.46 -7.51
CA GLU A 100 17.89 7.59 -6.10
C GLU A 100 16.47 8.12 -5.87
N LEU A 101 15.85 7.64 -4.79
CA LEU A 101 14.54 8.07 -4.36
C LEU A 101 14.66 9.32 -3.47
N ASN A 102 14.15 10.44 -3.98
CA ASN A 102 13.92 11.66 -3.21
C ASN A 102 12.55 11.56 -2.50
N SER A 103 12.31 12.45 -1.53
CA SER A 103 11.05 12.51 -0.76
C SER A 103 9.78 12.49 -1.64
N THR A 104 9.77 13.23 -2.74
CA THR A 104 8.64 13.28 -3.68
C THR A 104 8.34 11.92 -4.33
N LYS A 105 9.39 11.17 -4.69
CA LYS A 105 9.25 9.81 -5.23
C LYS A 105 8.78 8.84 -4.16
N CYS A 106 9.23 8.97 -2.91
CA CYS A 106 8.76 8.15 -1.80
C CYS A 106 7.26 8.35 -1.54
N PHE A 107 6.80 9.61 -1.63
CA PHE A 107 5.39 9.95 -1.51
C PHE A 107 4.57 9.34 -2.66
N ALA A 108 5.04 9.49 -3.91
CA ALA A 108 4.39 8.91 -5.08
C ALA A 108 4.30 7.38 -5.00
N VAL A 109 5.36 6.71 -4.52
CA VAL A 109 5.34 5.26 -4.26
C VAL A 109 4.34 4.90 -3.16
N GLY A 110 4.24 5.72 -2.11
CA GLY A 110 3.21 5.60 -1.07
C GLY A 110 1.80 5.71 -1.63
N LEU A 111 1.54 6.72 -2.48
CA LEU A 111 0.26 6.89 -3.17
C LEU A 111 -0.10 5.67 -4.02
N CYS A 112 0.88 5.17 -4.75
CA CYS A 112 0.71 4.03 -5.63
C CYS A 112 0.50 2.71 -4.88
N SER A 113 0.95 2.61 -3.63
CA SER A 113 0.83 1.39 -2.83
C SER A 113 -0.62 0.99 -2.54
N SER A 114 -1.56 1.94 -2.60
CA SER A 114 -3.00 1.67 -2.41
C SER A 114 -3.80 1.62 -3.71
N ILE A 115 -3.15 1.66 -4.89
CA ILE A 115 -3.82 1.49 -6.21
C ILE A 115 -4.47 0.09 -6.33
N ARG A 116 -4.03 -0.85 -5.48
CA ARG A 116 -4.58 -2.19 -5.42
C ARG A 116 -6.01 -2.17 -4.87
N ILE A 117 -7.03 -2.07 -5.73
CA ILE A 117 -8.42 -2.29 -5.32
C ILE A 117 -8.63 -3.81 -5.14
N CYS A 118 -8.13 -4.36 -4.04
CA CYS A 118 -8.40 -5.75 -3.66
C CYS A 118 -9.89 -5.95 -3.31
N PRO A 119 -10.42 -7.19 -3.46
CA PRO A 119 -11.70 -7.62 -2.89
C PRO A 119 -11.84 -7.31 -1.39
N LEU A 120 -10.73 -7.20 -0.67
CA LEU A 120 -10.69 -6.75 0.71
C LEU A 120 -11.03 -5.27 0.89
N HIS A 121 -10.66 -4.39 -0.05
CA HIS A 121 -11.22 -3.05 -0.06
C HIS A 121 -12.72 -3.14 -0.24
N THR A 122 -13.23 -4.03 -1.09
CA THR A 122 -14.68 -4.28 -1.24
C THR A 122 -15.35 -4.77 0.05
N ILE A 123 -14.68 -5.61 0.85
CA ILE A 123 -15.18 -6.03 2.17
C ILE A 123 -15.17 -4.86 3.16
N VAL A 124 -14.10 -4.07 3.18
CA VAL A 124 -14.00 -2.83 4.00
C VAL A 124 -15.08 -1.83 3.59
N ILE A 125 -15.33 -1.71 2.29
CA ILE A 125 -16.40 -0.91 1.68
C ILE A 125 -17.77 -1.39 2.17
N LEU A 126 -18.05 -2.69 2.05
CA LEU A 126 -19.32 -3.28 2.47
C LEU A 126 -19.53 -3.14 3.98
N LYS A 127 -18.46 -3.29 4.77
CA LYS A 127 -18.52 -3.09 6.22
C LYS A 127 -18.75 -1.62 6.58
N ALA A 128 -18.09 -0.68 5.89
CA ALA A 128 -18.32 0.75 6.06
C ALA A 128 -19.76 1.15 5.69
N PHE A 129 -20.33 0.59 4.61
CA PHE A 129 -21.74 0.80 4.24
C PHE A 129 -22.74 0.12 5.18
N SER A 130 -22.33 -0.92 5.92
CA SER A 130 -23.18 -1.58 6.91
C SER A 130 -23.29 -0.82 8.24
N LEU A 131 -22.43 0.19 8.47
CA LEU A 131 -22.48 1.03 9.67
C LEU A 131 -23.63 2.04 9.52
N ILE A 132 -24.48 2.10 10.54
CA ILE A 132 -25.78 2.78 10.50
C ILE A 132 -25.66 4.30 10.68
N PHE A 133 -24.55 4.79 11.27
CA PHE A 133 -24.34 6.21 11.58
C PHE A 133 -23.03 6.75 11.00
N ASP A 134 -23.06 7.99 10.51
CA ASP A 134 -21.90 8.68 9.93
C ASP A 134 -20.72 8.78 10.92
N THR A 135 -21.00 8.92 12.23
CA THR A 135 -19.97 8.95 13.27
C THR A 135 -19.20 7.64 13.39
N ASP A 136 -19.86 6.50 13.14
CA ASP A 136 -19.24 5.19 13.25
C ASP A 136 -18.31 4.91 12.07
N ILE A 137 -18.65 5.43 10.88
CA ILE A 137 -17.81 5.34 9.68
C ILE A 137 -16.51 6.13 9.89
N VAL A 138 -16.58 7.34 10.47
CA VAL A 138 -15.40 8.15 10.78
C VAL A 138 -14.51 7.46 11.81
N LEU A 139 -15.10 6.88 12.87
CA LEU A 139 -14.36 6.13 13.88
C LEU A 139 -13.69 4.87 13.30
N PHE A 140 -14.41 4.13 12.45
CA PHE A 140 -13.89 2.94 11.78
C PHE A 140 -12.73 3.28 10.82
N THR A 141 -12.89 4.31 10.00
CA THR A 141 -11.83 4.76 9.07
C THR A 141 -10.60 5.26 9.81
N ALA A 142 -10.76 5.99 10.91
CA ALA A 142 -9.66 6.40 11.77
C ALA A 142 -8.90 5.20 12.35
N GLY A 143 -9.62 4.20 12.87
CA GLY A 143 -9.04 2.94 13.35
C GLY A 143 -8.27 2.20 12.24
N PHE A 144 -8.88 2.09 11.05
CA PHE A 144 -8.28 1.44 9.88
C PHE A 144 -6.97 2.09 9.45
N ILE A 145 -6.96 3.42 9.32
CA ILE A 145 -5.77 4.19 8.95
C ILE A 145 -4.66 3.96 9.98
N LEU A 146 -4.99 3.98 11.27
CA LEU A 146 -4.03 3.84 12.36
C LEU A 146 -3.43 2.44 12.41
N GLY A 147 -4.26 1.39 12.35
CA GLY A 147 -3.79 -0.01 12.34
C GLY A 147 -2.92 -0.34 11.12
N ASN A 148 -3.32 0.14 9.94
CA ASN A 148 -2.57 -0.05 8.70
C ASN A 148 -1.21 0.68 8.77
N SER A 149 -1.21 1.95 9.17
CA SER A 149 0.01 2.77 9.27
C SER A 149 0.99 2.21 10.30
N LEU A 150 0.50 1.70 11.44
CA LEU A 150 1.33 1.10 12.48
C LEU A 150 2.11 -0.10 11.93
N LEU A 151 1.45 -1.02 11.22
CA LEU A 151 2.10 -2.21 10.69
C LEU A 151 3.18 -1.84 9.66
N PHE A 152 2.89 -0.92 8.73
CA PHE A 152 3.90 -0.47 7.74
C PHE A 152 5.03 0.33 8.37
N PHE A 153 4.77 1.07 9.45
CA PHE A 153 5.82 1.75 10.21
C PHE A 153 6.77 0.75 10.88
N LEU A 154 6.22 -0.25 11.58
CA LEU A 154 7.00 -1.33 12.20
C LEU A 154 7.79 -2.12 11.15
N THR A 155 7.15 -2.47 10.03
CA THR A 155 7.80 -3.14 8.90
C THR A 155 8.91 -2.28 8.32
N GLY A 156 8.71 -0.96 8.18
CA GLY A 156 9.71 -0.04 7.66
C GLY A 156 10.92 0.10 8.58
N ILE A 157 10.70 0.17 9.89
CA ILE A 157 11.77 0.17 10.90
C ILE A 157 12.56 -1.14 10.80
N PHE A 158 11.87 -2.28 10.76
CA PHE A 158 12.49 -3.59 10.63
C PHE A 158 13.33 -3.68 9.33
N MET A 159 12.82 -3.17 8.21
CA MET A 159 13.56 -3.10 6.95
C MET A 159 14.77 -2.15 7.02
N ALA A 160 14.68 -1.05 7.77
CA ALA A 160 15.81 -0.15 7.97
C ALA A 160 16.91 -0.79 8.83
N PHE A 161 16.55 -1.60 9.83
CA PHE A 161 17.50 -2.43 10.58
C PHE A 161 18.13 -3.51 9.70
N LEU A 162 17.31 -4.21 8.91
CA LEU A 162 17.77 -5.18 7.92
C LEU A 162 18.74 -4.54 6.94
N LYS A 163 18.45 -3.36 6.39
CA LYS A 163 19.37 -2.63 5.50
C LYS A 163 20.75 -2.42 6.13
N LYS A 164 20.82 -2.11 7.43
CA LYS A 164 22.09 -1.99 8.16
C LYS A 164 22.86 -3.30 8.20
N LEU A 165 22.17 -4.45 8.26
CA LEU A 165 22.76 -5.80 8.30
C LEU A 165 23.09 -6.34 6.88
N THR A 166 22.22 -6.09 5.89
CA THR A 166 22.26 -6.67 4.53
C THR A 166 23.09 -5.86 3.54
N LEU A 167 23.38 -4.58 3.79
CA LEU A 167 24.38 -3.82 3.01
C LEU A 167 25.77 -4.45 3.08
N THR A 168 26.00 -5.34 4.06
CA THR A 168 27.24 -6.13 4.17
C THR A 168 27.30 -7.30 3.18
N TYR A 169 26.17 -7.77 2.60
CA TYR A 169 26.12 -9.04 1.86
C TYR A 169 25.24 -9.09 0.59
N SER A 170 24.31 -8.16 0.35
CA SER A 170 23.31 -8.31 -0.74
C SER A 170 23.48 -7.31 -1.89
N ARG A 171 23.40 -7.81 -3.14
CA ARG A 171 23.34 -6.96 -4.34
C ARG A 171 21.97 -6.29 -4.42
N LEU A 172 21.91 -4.99 -4.17
CA LEU A 172 20.72 -4.13 -4.21
C LEU A 172 19.89 -4.32 -5.50
N GLU A 173 20.55 -4.68 -6.60
CA GLU A 173 19.94 -5.00 -7.89
C GLU A 173 19.07 -6.27 -7.87
N TYR A 174 19.43 -7.28 -7.07
CA TYR A 174 18.65 -8.51 -6.91
C TYR A 174 17.30 -8.22 -6.25
N LEU A 175 17.31 -7.48 -5.13
CA LEU A 175 16.09 -7.09 -4.41
C LEU A 175 15.15 -6.26 -5.29
N ARG A 176 15.72 -5.38 -6.13
CA ARG A 176 14.95 -4.61 -7.12
C ARG A 176 14.26 -5.49 -8.16
N ARG A 177 14.96 -6.52 -8.67
CA ARG A 177 14.41 -7.47 -9.65
C ARG A 177 13.30 -8.31 -9.02
N VAL A 178 13.55 -8.89 -7.84
CA VAL A 178 12.55 -9.67 -7.09
C VAL A 178 11.32 -8.83 -6.80
N GLY A 179 11.50 -7.59 -6.35
CA GLY A 179 10.39 -6.68 -6.07
C GLY A 179 9.54 -6.37 -7.30
N ALA A 180 10.18 -6.06 -8.43
CA ALA A 180 9.46 -5.83 -9.68
C ALA A 180 8.72 -7.09 -10.16
N SER A 181 9.34 -8.27 -10.04
CA SER A 181 8.70 -9.55 -10.37
C SER A 181 7.46 -9.82 -9.52
N ILE A 182 7.52 -9.55 -8.21
CA ILE A 182 6.36 -9.69 -7.31
C ILE A 182 5.22 -8.77 -7.76
N LEU A 183 5.51 -7.50 -8.08
CA LEU A 183 4.49 -6.54 -8.55
C LEU A 183 3.85 -6.97 -9.87
N VAL A 184 4.64 -7.50 -10.81
CA VAL A 184 4.14 -7.99 -12.10
C VAL A 184 3.28 -9.25 -11.93
N ILE A 185 3.74 -10.21 -11.12
CA ILE A 185 2.97 -11.42 -10.81
C ILE A 185 1.64 -11.04 -10.14
N GLU A 186 1.68 -10.12 -9.18
CA GLU A 186 0.49 -9.65 -8.49
C GLU A 186 -0.48 -8.93 -9.43
N ALA A 187 0.02 -8.10 -10.35
CA ALA A 187 -0.80 -7.46 -11.36
C ALA A 187 -1.48 -8.48 -12.30
N LEU A 188 -0.76 -9.53 -12.68
CA LEU A 188 -1.31 -10.62 -13.49
C LEU A 188 -2.38 -11.40 -12.72
N LEU A 189 -2.17 -11.66 -11.42
CA LEU A 189 -3.16 -12.30 -10.57
C LEU A 189 -4.44 -11.47 -10.46
N ILE A 190 -4.33 -10.14 -10.32
CA ILE A 190 -5.48 -9.22 -10.31
C ILE A 190 -6.21 -9.26 -11.65
N ALA A 191 -5.49 -9.26 -12.77
CA ALA A 191 -6.09 -9.25 -14.11
C ALA A 191 -6.78 -10.56 -14.48
N VAL A 192 -6.17 -11.70 -14.15
CA VAL A 192 -6.64 -13.04 -14.55
C VAL A 192 -7.67 -13.59 -13.57
N TYR A 193 -7.42 -13.45 -12.27
CA TYR A 193 -8.24 -14.09 -11.23
C TYR A 193 -9.13 -13.09 -10.47
N GLY A 194 -8.92 -11.78 -10.62
CA GLY A 194 -9.73 -10.78 -9.94
C GLY A 194 -9.52 -10.74 -8.41
N ILE A 195 -8.37 -11.21 -7.94
CA ILE A 195 -7.95 -11.28 -6.51
C ILE A 195 -7.14 -10.02 -6.15
#